data_AF-A0A1H3Z5M9-F1
#
_entry.id   AF-A0A1H3Z5M9-F1
#
_cell.length_a   1.000
_cell.length_b   1.000
_cell.length_c   1.000
_cell.angle_alpha   90.00
_cell.angle_beta   90.00
_cell.angle_gamma   90.00
#
_symmetry.space_group_name_H-M   'P 1'
#
loop_
_entity.id
_entity.type
_entity.pdbx_description
1 polymer ?
#
loop_
_entity_poly.entity_id
_entity_poly.type
_entity_poly.pdbx_seq_one_letter_code
_entity_poly.pdbx_strand_id
1 'polypeptide(L)'
;MMKKLVGMMLLSIVLALSTGVNVFAADSEDEKTETALKLVDATNSQIEWLIEKAQEAGDVLQKDYLADMETIEDEEEAAARTEKYNQDLDLLIDVLDHTTRTLTQTTIATVGELGVTAECEWVLVEIADRQVWIDPVRVVGV
;
A
#
# COMPACT_ATOMS: atom_id res chain seq x y z
N MET A 1 21.68 5.48 -11.51
CA MET A 1 21.11 4.17 -11.89
C MET A 1 19.88 3.80 -11.02
N MET A 2 19.72 4.42 -9.82
CA MET A 2 18.61 4.18 -8.86
C MET A 2 17.22 4.75 -9.22
N LYS A 3 17.10 5.79 -10.08
CA LYS A 3 15.78 6.28 -10.57
C LYS A 3 14.94 5.16 -11.21
N LYS A 4 15.61 4.15 -11.74
CA LYS A 4 14.99 2.95 -12.32
C LYS A 4 14.55 1.94 -11.26
N LEU A 5 15.18 1.92 -10.09
CA LEU A 5 14.93 0.96 -9.02
C LEU A 5 13.71 1.38 -8.21
N VAL A 6 13.65 2.65 -7.77
CA VAL A 6 12.45 3.24 -7.14
C VAL A 6 11.27 3.24 -8.12
N GLY A 7 11.49 3.66 -9.36
CA GLY A 7 10.45 3.60 -10.39
C GLY A 7 9.97 2.19 -10.71
N MET A 8 10.84 1.17 -10.63
CA MET A 8 10.47 -0.24 -10.82
C MET A 8 9.74 -0.80 -9.59
N MET A 9 10.06 -0.32 -8.39
CA MET A 9 9.40 -0.71 -7.13
C MET A 9 7.99 -0.10 -7.03
N LEU A 10 7.83 1.17 -7.41
CA LEU A 10 6.52 1.83 -7.59
C LEU A 10 5.71 1.15 -8.69
N LEU A 11 6.34 0.78 -9.81
CA LEU A 11 5.68 0.04 -10.88
C LEU A 11 5.19 -1.33 -10.42
N SER A 12 5.92 -2.05 -9.56
CA SER A 12 5.45 -3.33 -9.00
C SER A 12 4.25 -3.17 -8.07
N ILE A 13 4.19 -2.09 -7.29
CA ILE A 13 3.02 -1.75 -6.46
C ILE A 13 1.79 -1.49 -7.35
N VAL A 14 1.97 -0.67 -8.40
CA VAL A 14 0.89 -0.37 -9.36
C VAL A 14 0.47 -1.61 -10.16
N LEU A 15 1.39 -2.51 -10.52
CA LEU A 15 1.06 -3.71 -11.27
C LEU A 15 0.20 -4.70 -10.46
N ALA A 16 0.32 -4.69 -9.13
CA ALA A 16 -0.51 -5.50 -8.24
C ALA A 16 -2.00 -5.09 -8.27
N LEU A 17 -2.35 -3.89 -8.78
CA LEU A 17 -3.74 -3.49 -9.01
C LEU A 17 -4.45 -4.30 -10.10
N SER A 18 -3.70 -4.98 -10.98
CA SER A 18 -4.27 -5.74 -12.10
C SER A 18 -4.74 -7.15 -11.72
N THR A 19 -4.33 -7.67 -10.56
CA THR A 19 -4.80 -8.95 -10.03
C THR A 19 -6.08 -8.72 -9.23
N GLY A 20 -7.16 -8.38 -9.95
CA GLY A 20 -8.49 -8.32 -9.35
C GLY A 20 -8.88 -9.68 -8.77
N VAL A 21 -9.47 -9.70 -7.58
CA VAL A 21 -9.94 -10.93 -6.96
C VAL A 21 -11.20 -11.38 -7.70
N ASN A 22 -11.11 -12.50 -8.43
CA ASN A 22 -12.26 -13.06 -9.14
C ASN A 22 -13.26 -13.62 -8.13
N VAL A 23 -14.45 -13.02 -8.04
CA VAL A 23 -15.56 -13.60 -7.29
C VAL A 23 -16.31 -14.56 -8.19
N PHE A 24 -16.24 -15.85 -7.86
CA PHE A 24 -17.08 -16.87 -8.48
C PHE A 24 -18.51 -16.74 -7.98
N ALA A 25 -19.48 -17.11 -8.82
CA ALA A 25 -20.87 -17.17 -8.40
C ALA A 25 -21.03 -18.18 -7.25
N ALA A 26 -21.52 -17.71 -6.10
CA ALA A 26 -21.84 -18.54 -4.94
C ALA A 26 -23.35 -18.79 -4.89
N ASP A 27 -23.74 -20.06 -4.80
CA ASP A 27 -25.14 -20.50 -4.97
C ASP A 27 -25.89 -20.64 -3.62
N SER A 28 -25.18 -20.62 -2.48
CA SER A 28 -25.77 -20.70 -1.13
C SER A 28 -25.30 -19.57 -0.20
N GLU A 29 -26.06 -19.29 0.86
CA GLU A 29 -25.69 -18.26 1.87
C GLU A 29 -24.37 -18.59 2.60
N ASP A 30 -24.17 -19.86 2.95
CA ASP A 30 -22.93 -20.33 3.57
C ASP A 30 -21.73 -20.13 2.64
N GLU A 31 -21.88 -20.45 1.35
CA GLU A 31 -20.84 -20.28 0.33
C GLU A 31 -20.54 -18.81 0.05
N LYS A 32 -21.56 -17.93 0.06
CA LYS A 32 -21.39 -16.48 -0.07
C LYS A 32 -20.57 -15.91 1.08
N THR A 33 -20.90 -16.33 2.31
CA THR A 33 -20.17 -15.91 3.51
C THR A 33 -18.72 -16.39 3.47
N GLU A 34 -18.48 -17.66 3.14
CA GLU A 34 -17.12 -18.20 3.02
C GLU A 34 -16.32 -17.47 1.93
N THR A 35 -16.96 -17.18 0.79
CA THR A 35 -16.35 -16.42 -0.32
C THR A 35 -15.99 -15.00 0.10
N ALA A 36 -16.86 -14.32 0.82
CA ALA A 36 -16.61 -12.98 1.34
C ALA A 36 -15.44 -12.95 2.33
N LEU A 37 -15.37 -13.91 3.25
CA LEU A 37 -14.25 -14.01 4.20
C LEU A 37 -12.92 -14.24 3.49
N LYS A 38 -12.88 -15.17 2.53
CA LYS A 38 -11.68 -15.42 1.71
C LYS A 38 -11.23 -14.18 0.93
N LEU A 39 -12.20 -13.40 0.42
CA LEU A 39 -11.91 -12.16 -0.28
C LEU A 39 -11.26 -11.13 0.65
N VAL A 40 -11.81 -10.93 1.86
CA VAL A 40 -11.23 -10.04 2.87
C VAL A 40 -9.81 -10.47 3.24
N ASP A 41 -9.60 -11.76 3.53
CA ASP A 41 -8.28 -12.28 3.91
C ASP A 41 -7.26 -12.08 2.79
N ALA A 42 -7.65 -12.32 1.53
CA ALA A 42 -6.80 -12.10 0.37
C ALA A 42 -6.45 -10.62 0.20
N THR A 43 -7.43 -9.72 0.36
CA THR A 43 -7.20 -8.27 0.30
C THR A 43 -6.26 -7.80 1.39
N ASN A 44 -6.47 -8.22 2.64
CA ASN A 44 -5.61 -7.83 3.75
C ASN A 44 -4.17 -8.35 3.57
N SER A 45 -4.01 -9.59 3.11
CA SER A 45 -2.69 -10.14 2.76
C SER A 45 -1.99 -9.32 1.67
N GLN A 46 -2.75 -8.82 0.69
CA GLN A 46 -2.21 -7.96 -0.36
C GLN A 46 -1.82 -6.58 0.19
N ILE A 47 -2.62 -6.00 1.08
CA ILE A 47 -2.31 -4.73 1.76
C ILE A 47 -1.03 -4.87 2.61
N GLU A 48 -0.89 -5.95 3.38
CA GLU A 48 0.32 -6.24 4.15
C GLU A 48 1.57 -6.33 3.26
N TRP A 49 1.47 -7.03 2.13
CA TRP A 49 2.56 -7.11 1.16
C TRP A 49 2.93 -5.73 0.57
N LEU A 50 1.93 -4.89 0.28
CA LEU A 50 2.14 -3.53 -0.21
C LEU A 50 2.85 -2.66 0.83
N ILE A 51 2.46 -2.77 2.11
CA ILE A 51 3.12 -2.09 3.23
C ILE A 51 4.58 -2.52 3.30
N GLU A 52 4.87 -3.83 3.30
CA GLU A 52 6.24 -4.35 3.35
C GLU A 52 7.10 -3.80 2.21
N LYS A 53 6.56 -3.76 0.99
CA LYS A 53 7.27 -3.23 -0.19
C LYS A 53 7.49 -1.72 -0.08
N ALA A 54 6.54 -0.97 0.45
CA ALA A 54 6.72 0.45 0.70
C ALA A 54 7.77 0.71 1.80
N GLN A 55 7.81 -0.11 2.84
CA GLN A 55 8.84 -0.04 3.89
C GLN A 55 10.23 -0.29 3.33
N GLU A 56 10.42 -1.37 2.57
CA GLU A 56 11.70 -1.66 1.90
C GLU A 56 12.13 -0.51 0.97
N ALA A 57 11.20 0.08 0.23
CA ALA A 57 11.47 1.20 -0.65
C ALA A 57 11.86 2.47 0.12
N GLY A 58 11.14 2.76 1.21
CA GLY A 58 11.40 3.88 2.11
C GLY A 58 12.79 3.77 2.76
N ASP A 59 13.15 2.60 3.27
CA ASP A 59 14.46 2.35 3.87
C ASP A 59 15.60 2.59 2.88
N VAL A 60 15.43 2.15 1.63
CA VAL A 60 16.41 2.41 0.56
C VAL A 60 16.51 3.90 0.26
N LEU A 61 15.38 4.61 0.13
CA LEU A 61 15.36 6.05 -0.12
C LEU A 61 16.06 6.83 1.00
N GLN A 62 15.79 6.48 2.25
CA GLN A 62 16.35 7.14 3.42
C GLN A 62 17.84 6.87 3.54
N LYS A 63 18.25 5.61 3.36
CA LYS A 63 19.67 5.24 3.39
C LYS A 63 20.47 5.99 2.32
N ASP A 64 19.97 6.05 1.09
CA ASP A 64 20.63 6.77 0.00
C ASP A 64 20.67 8.28 0.28
N TYR A 65 19.60 8.85 0.84
CA TYR A 65 19.58 10.25 1.27
C TYR A 65 20.66 10.55 2.31
N LEU A 66 20.74 9.75 3.38
CA LEU A 66 21.73 9.96 4.45
C LEU A 66 23.17 9.84 3.91
N ALA A 67 23.43 8.86 3.05
CA ALA A 67 24.73 8.68 2.44
C ALA A 67 25.15 9.87 1.56
N ASP A 68 24.22 10.43 0.78
CA ASP A 68 24.50 11.62 -0.04
C ASP A 68 24.78 12.84 0.87
N MET A 69 23.98 13.03 1.91
CA MET A 69 24.12 14.15 2.85
C MET A 69 25.43 14.14 3.66
N GLU A 70 26.07 12.97 3.83
CA GLU A 70 27.41 12.89 4.45
C GLU A 70 28.52 13.45 3.55
N THR A 71 28.28 13.54 2.23
CA THR A 71 29.30 13.92 1.24
C THR A 71 29.09 15.29 0.63
N ILE A 72 27.87 15.83 0.71
CA ILE A 72 27.52 17.15 0.16
C ILE A 72 27.99 18.23 1.13
N GLU A 73 28.91 19.09 0.68
CA GLU A 73 29.35 20.27 1.43
C GLU A 73 28.58 21.54 1.02
N ASP A 74 27.99 21.56 -0.17
CA ASP A 74 27.27 22.72 -0.71
C ASP A 74 25.82 22.78 -0.22
N GLU A 75 25.42 23.93 0.33
CA GLU A 75 24.08 24.11 0.92
C GLU A 75 22.95 24.04 -0.12
N GLU A 76 23.17 24.51 -1.34
CA GLU A 76 22.16 24.48 -2.41
C GLU A 76 21.94 23.05 -2.90
N GLU A 77 23.02 22.29 -3.07
CA GLU A 77 22.96 20.87 -3.41
C GLU A 77 22.28 20.04 -2.30
N ALA A 78 22.59 20.33 -1.03
CA ALA A 78 21.97 19.67 0.12
C ALA A 78 20.46 19.95 0.20
N ALA A 79 20.05 21.19 -0.06
CA ALA A 79 18.64 21.58 -0.12
C ALA A 79 17.92 20.87 -1.27
N ALA A 80 18.51 20.86 -2.47
CA ALA A 80 17.95 20.16 -3.63
C ALA A 80 17.83 18.65 -3.39
N ARG A 81 18.80 18.04 -2.70
CA ARG A 81 18.78 16.61 -2.36
C ARG A 81 17.69 16.26 -1.36
N THR A 82 17.48 17.12 -0.37
CA THR A 82 16.42 17.00 0.64
C THR A 82 15.04 17.14 -0.01
N GLU A 83 14.85 18.14 -0.87
CA GLU A 83 13.61 18.32 -1.62
C GLU A 83 13.30 17.08 -2.48
N LYS A 84 14.32 16.55 -3.15
CA LYS A 84 14.16 15.33 -3.95
C LYS A 84 13.78 14.11 -3.11
N TYR A 85 14.39 13.94 -1.93
CA TYR A 85 14.04 12.86 -1.02
C TYR A 85 12.57 12.96 -0.58
N ASN A 86 12.12 14.14 -0.19
CA ASN A 86 10.72 14.37 0.20
C ASN A 86 9.77 14.05 -0.96
N GLN A 87 10.03 14.54 -2.18
CA GLN A 87 9.20 14.25 -3.34
C GLN A 87 9.10 12.76 -3.67
N ASP A 88 10.22 12.03 -3.62
CA ASP A 88 10.25 10.60 -3.91
C ASP A 88 9.53 9.80 -2.81
N LEU A 89 9.64 10.20 -1.54
CA LEU A 89 8.95 9.58 -0.40
C LEU A 89 7.45 9.88 -0.40
N ASP A 90 7.05 11.12 -0.64
CA ASP A 90 5.63 11.53 -0.73
C ASP A 90 4.94 10.76 -1.85
N LEU A 91 5.58 10.63 -3.02
CA LEU A 91 5.03 9.84 -4.13
C LEU A 91 4.85 8.35 -3.75
N LEU A 92 5.79 7.78 -3.01
CA LEU A 92 5.68 6.40 -2.53
C LEU A 92 4.49 6.24 -1.58
N ILE A 93 4.31 7.17 -0.65
CA ILE A 93 3.22 7.18 0.31
C ILE A 93 1.88 7.37 -0.41
N ASP A 94 1.79 8.30 -1.34
CA ASP A 94 0.58 8.55 -2.15
C ASP A 94 0.16 7.32 -2.96
N VAL A 95 1.14 6.63 -3.55
CA VAL A 95 0.88 5.39 -4.30
C VAL A 95 0.40 4.28 -3.37
N LEU A 96 1.00 4.13 -2.20
CA LEU A 96 0.55 3.16 -1.19
C LEU A 96 -0.89 3.46 -0.74
N ASP A 97 -1.16 4.67 -0.25
CA ASP A 97 -2.49 5.11 0.22
C ASP A 97 -3.56 4.91 -0.86
N HIS A 98 -3.31 5.37 -2.08
CA HIS A 98 -4.27 5.24 -3.16
C HIS A 98 -4.58 3.77 -3.49
N THR A 99 -3.54 2.92 -3.50
CA THR A 99 -3.64 1.51 -3.84
C THR A 99 -4.40 0.75 -2.77
N THR A 100 -4.03 0.89 -1.49
CA THR A 100 -4.70 0.19 -0.38
C THR A 100 -6.15 0.65 -0.26
N ARG A 101 -6.39 1.96 -0.41
CA ARG A 101 -7.75 2.50 -0.35
C ARG A 101 -8.66 1.99 -1.44
N THR A 102 -8.13 1.81 -2.64
CA THR A 102 -8.89 1.23 -3.76
C THR A 102 -9.22 -0.24 -3.50
N LEU A 103 -8.27 -1.02 -2.99
CA LEU A 103 -8.49 -2.42 -2.62
C LEU A 103 -9.56 -2.53 -1.54
N THR A 104 -9.44 -1.76 -0.45
CA THR A 104 -10.37 -1.75 0.67
C THR A 104 -11.78 -1.38 0.24
N GLN A 105 -11.95 -0.30 -0.53
CA GLN A 105 -13.28 0.12 -1.01
C GLN A 105 -13.92 -0.92 -1.93
N THR A 106 -13.13 -1.52 -2.81
CA THR A 106 -13.61 -2.54 -3.75
C THR A 106 -14.04 -3.80 -3.00
N THR A 107 -13.24 -4.23 -2.03
CA THR A 107 -13.54 -5.40 -1.20
C THR A 107 -14.77 -5.19 -0.34
N ILE A 108 -14.90 -4.04 0.34
CA ILE A 108 -16.10 -3.70 1.12
C ILE A 108 -17.36 -3.73 0.25
N ALA A 109 -17.31 -3.13 -0.95
CA ALA A 109 -18.44 -3.16 -1.87
C ALA A 109 -18.80 -4.59 -2.29
N THR A 110 -17.79 -5.39 -2.65
CA THR A 110 -17.98 -6.76 -3.15
C THR A 110 -18.52 -7.70 -2.07
N VAL A 111 -18.01 -7.63 -0.84
CA VAL A 111 -18.54 -8.46 0.26
C VAL A 111 -19.93 -8.03 0.71
N GLY A 112 -20.26 -6.73 0.55
CA GLY A 112 -21.61 -6.22 0.76
C GLY A 112 -22.64 -6.85 -0.18
N GLU A 113 -22.28 -7.10 -1.45
CA GLU A 113 -23.12 -7.82 -2.41
C GLU A 113 -23.33 -9.31 -2.02
N LEU A 114 -22.39 -9.87 -1.27
CA LEU A 114 -22.45 -11.23 -0.73
C LEU A 114 -23.20 -11.31 0.62
N GLY A 115 -23.67 -10.19 1.16
CA GLY A 115 -24.41 -10.11 2.42
C GLY A 115 -23.55 -9.87 3.66
N VAL A 116 -22.23 -9.71 3.51
CA VAL A 116 -21.30 -9.49 4.62
C VAL A 116 -21.06 -7.99 4.81
N THR A 117 -21.14 -7.52 6.05
CA THR A 117 -20.82 -6.13 6.39
C THR A 117 -19.35 -6.03 6.82
N ALA A 118 -18.59 -5.21 6.12
CA ALA A 118 -17.18 -4.93 6.43
C ALA A 118 -16.91 -3.42 6.51
N GLU A 119 -15.91 -3.05 7.29
CA GLU A 119 -15.49 -1.67 7.55
C GLU A 119 -13.97 -1.53 7.40
N CYS A 120 -13.52 -0.29 7.23
CA CYS A 120 -12.11 0.07 7.31
C CYS A 120 -11.61 0.06 8.76
N GLU A 121 -10.50 -0.61 9.02
CA GLU A 121 -9.74 -0.53 10.27
C GLU A 121 -8.41 0.20 10.04
N TRP A 122 -8.22 1.35 10.67
CA TRP A 122 -7.02 2.16 10.47
C TRP A 122 -5.82 1.59 11.24
N VAL A 123 -4.74 1.28 10.52
CA VAL A 123 -3.47 0.81 11.07
C VAL A 123 -2.38 1.83 10.77
N LEU A 124 -1.60 2.21 11.77
CA LEU A 124 -0.47 3.11 11.60
C LEU A 124 0.79 2.32 11.25
N VAL A 125 1.46 2.68 10.16
CA VAL A 125 2.71 2.08 9.70
C VAL A 125 3.80 3.14 9.57
N GLU A 126 5.04 2.73 9.72
CA GLU A 126 6.21 3.60 9.53
C GLU A 126 6.83 3.32 8.16
N ILE A 127 7.03 4.39 7.37
CA ILE A 127 7.72 4.37 6.08
C ILE A 127 8.85 5.38 6.16
N ALA A 128 10.10 4.90 6.22
CA ALA A 128 11.28 5.75 6.47
C ALA A 128 11.11 6.65 7.72
N ASP A 129 11.14 7.97 7.56
CA ASP A 129 10.95 8.97 8.63
C ASP A 129 9.51 9.51 8.73
N ARG A 130 8.52 8.75 8.24
CA ARG A 130 7.10 9.16 8.22
C ARG A 130 6.20 8.09 8.81
N GLN A 131 5.13 8.53 9.47
CA GLN A 131 4.04 7.66 9.92
C GLN A 131 2.84 7.83 8.99
N VAL A 132 2.28 6.72 8.51
CA VAL A 132 1.23 6.68 7.50
C VAL A 132 0.08 5.80 8.00
N TRP A 133 -1.15 6.27 7.87
CA TRP A 133 -2.34 5.47 8.15
C TRP A 133 -2.72 4.66 6.92
N ILE A 134 -2.88 3.35 7.09
CA ILE A 134 -3.32 2.42 6.06
C ILE A 134 -4.64 1.80 6.51
N ASP A 135 -5.47 1.42 5.54
CA ASP A 135 -6.86 1.07 5.73
C ASP A 135 -7.22 -0.40 5.46
N PRO A 136 -6.71 -1.39 6.23
CA PRO A 136 -7.19 -2.77 6.14
C PRO A 136 -8.70 -2.96 6.31
N VAL A 137 -9.21 -4.10 5.82
CA VAL A 137 -10.63 -4.46 5.87
C VAL A 137 -10.92 -5.32 7.11
N ARG A 138 -11.95 -4.97 7.87
CA ARG A 138 -12.44 -5.74 9.02
C ARG A 138 -13.91 -6.11 8.86
N VAL A 139 -14.25 -7.39 9.01
CA VAL A 139 -15.63 -7.86 9.00
C VAL A 139 -16.30 -7.53 10.33
N VAL A 140 -17.52 -6.97 10.27
CA VAL A 140 -18.29 -6.55 11.46
C VAL A 140 -19.65 -7.23 11.56
N GLY A 141 -20.12 -7.91 10.50
CA GLY A 141 -21.38 -8.64 10.50
C GLY A 141 -21.54 -9.57 9.30
N VAL A 142 -22.36 -10.59 9.48
CA VAL A 142 -22.77 -11.62 8.52
C VAL A 142 -24.28 -11.83 8.64
#